data_AF-A0A662JNM7-F1
#
_entry.id   AF-A0A662JNM7-F1
#
_cell.length_a   1.000
_cell.length_b   1.000
_cell.length_c   1.000
_cell.angle_alpha   90.00
_cell.angle_beta   90.00
_cell.angle_gamma   90.00
#
_symmetry.space_group_name_H-M   'P 1'
#
loop_
_entity.id
_entity.type
_entity.pdbx_description
1 polymer ?
#
loop_
_entity_poly.entity_id
_entity_poly.type
_entity_poly.pdbx_seq_one_letter_code
_entity_poly.pdbx_strand_id
1 'polypeptide(L)'
;MSRSAKPIIVDSPDFQAFLNYARSYYFTLAKLAWDVAQKLADECGIPKDRAIYVWGKVFETFSSPLRYLYNEWDLLPPDYKEKFMSEELKEEIEKAAQEIIAKHVGPLEATSREQPPEETS
;
A
#
# COMPACT_ATOMS: atom_id res chain seq x y z
N MET A 1 -3.34 -8.40 -22.46
CA MET A 1 -3.41 -6.94 -22.70
C MET A 1 -2.29 -6.28 -21.92
N SER A 2 -1.34 -5.63 -22.59
CA SER A 2 -0.27 -4.89 -21.92
C SER A 2 -0.89 -3.65 -21.28
N ARG A 3 -0.99 -3.60 -19.95
CA ARG A 3 -1.33 -2.34 -19.27
C ARG A 3 -0.21 -1.36 -19.62
N SER A 4 -0.55 -0.27 -20.31
CA SER A 4 0.34 0.88 -20.45
C SER A 4 0.88 1.22 -19.06
N ALA A 5 2.19 1.13 -18.88
CA ALA A 5 2.82 1.43 -17.59
C ALA A 5 2.52 2.91 -17.31
N LYS A 6 1.62 3.17 -16.36
CA LYS A 6 1.39 4.54 -15.89
C LYS A 6 2.74 5.08 -15.40
N PRO A 7 3.10 6.32 -15.78
CA PRO A 7 4.32 6.93 -15.28
C PRO A 7 4.25 7.01 -13.75
N ILE A 8 5.32 6.53 -13.09
CA ILE A 8 5.44 6.59 -11.64
C ILE A 8 5.72 8.04 -11.25
N ILE A 9 4.82 8.66 -10.49
CA ILE A 9 4.99 10.02 -9.99
C ILE A 9 5.65 9.93 -8.61
N VAL A 10 6.98 10.10 -8.59
CA VAL A 10 7.83 9.85 -7.41
C VAL A 10 7.53 10.81 -6.25
N ASP A 11 7.12 12.04 -6.55
CA ASP A 11 6.80 13.06 -5.54
C ASP A 11 5.33 13.04 -5.12
N SER A 12 4.59 11.98 -5.46
CA SER A 12 3.19 11.88 -5.10
C SER A 12 2.99 11.31 -3.69
N PRO A 13 1.94 11.78 -3.00
CA PRO A 13 1.39 11.14 -1.82
C PRO A 13 1.33 9.61 -1.87
N ASP A 14 0.68 9.07 -2.91
CA ASP A 14 0.51 7.63 -3.10
C ASP A 14 1.85 6.89 -3.22
N PHE A 15 2.83 7.51 -3.88
CA PHE A 15 4.17 6.92 -3.97
C PHE A 15 4.88 6.87 -2.61
N GLN A 16 4.71 7.88 -1.76
CA GLN A 16 5.25 7.84 -0.39
C GLN A 16 4.59 6.73 0.45
N ALA A 17 3.27 6.56 0.33
CA ALA A 17 2.56 5.46 0.98
C ALA A 17 3.04 4.09 0.47
N PHE A 18 3.26 3.96 -0.84
CA PHE A 18 3.88 2.79 -1.44
C PHE A 18 5.28 2.51 -0.88
N LEU A 19 6.13 3.53 -0.70
CA LEU A 19 7.47 3.34 -0.13
C LEU A 19 7.40 2.81 1.31
N ASN A 20 6.43 3.27 2.10
CA ASN A 20 6.20 2.75 3.45
C ASN A 20 5.72 1.29 3.43
N TYR A 21 4.82 0.95 2.51
CA TYR A 21 4.40 -0.43 2.25
C TYR A 21 5.58 -1.32 1.87
N ALA A 22 6.37 -0.91 0.87
CA ALA A 22 7.53 -1.66 0.40
C ALA A 22 8.58 -1.85 1.51
N ARG A 23 8.82 -0.81 2.33
CA ARG A 23 9.71 -0.90 3.50
C ARG A 23 9.22 -1.96 4.47
N SER A 24 7.94 -1.93 4.85
CA SER A 24 7.34 -2.92 5.75
C SER A 24 7.44 -4.35 5.20
N TYR A 25 7.18 -4.52 3.91
CA TYR A 25 7.32 -5.80 3.21
C TYR A 25 8.75 -6.33 3.29
N TYR A 26 9.75 -5.53 2.92
CA TYR A 26 11.15 -5.98 2.92
C TYR A 26 11.69 -6.26 4.32
N PHE A 27 11.29 -5.52 5.35
CA PHE A 27 11.67 -5.84 6.73
C PHE A 27 11.07 -7.17 7.19
N THR A 28 9.82 -7.42 6.86
CA THR A 28 9.15 -8.71 7.13
C THR A 28 9.92 -9.86 6.48
N LEU A 29 10.25 -9.71 5.20
CA LEU A 29 11.02 -10.73 4.47
C LEU A 29 12.44 -10.90 4.99
N ALA A 30 13.13 -9.81 5.34
CA ALA A 30 14.49 -9.87 5.89
C ALA A 30 14.52 -10.65 7.19
N LYS A 31 13.52 -10.46 8.06
CA LYS A 31 13.37 -11.24 9.30
C LYS A 31 13.09 -12.71 9.01
N LEU A 32 12.14 -13.01 8.13
CA LEU A 32 11.83 -14.39 7.74
C LEU A 32 13.06 -15.11 7.14
N ALA A 33 13.78 -14.43 6.25
CA ALA A 33 14.99 -14.96 5.66
C ALA A 33 16.07 -15.23 6.71
N TRP A 34 16.15 -14.40 7.76
CA TRP A 34 17.11 -14.58 8.85
C TRP A 34 16.77 -15.80 9.70
N ASP A 35 15.50 -15.97 10.05
CA ASP A 35 15.03 -17.13 10.82
C ASP A 35 15.32 -18.44 10.06
N VAL A 36 15.08 -18.46 8.75
CA VAL A 36 15.43 -19.59 7.87
C VAL A 36 16.93 -19.83 7.82
N ALA A 37 17.73 -18.77 7.67
CA ALA A 37 19.18 -18.88 7.58
C ALA A 37 19.83 -19.40 8.88
N GLN A 38 19.35 -18.95 10.04
CA GLN A 38 19.80 -19.46 11.34
C GLN A 38 19.50 -20.95 11.49
N LYS A 39 18.27 -21.36 11.17
CA LYS A 39 17.87 -22.76 11.25
C LYS A 39 18.71 -23.65 10.33
N LEU A 40 18.94 -23.22 9.09
CA LEU A 40 19.79 -23.96 8.15
C LEU A 40 21.23 -24.04 8.62
N ALA A 41 21.75 -22.96 9.21
CA ALA A 41 23.10 -22.94 9.74
C ALA A 41 23.28 -23.95 10.89
N ASP A 42 22.31 -24.00 11.82
CA ASP A 42 22.33 -24.94 12.93
C ASP A 42 22.22 -26.40 12.44
N GLU A 43 21.31 -26.69 11.51
CA GLU A 43 21.08 -28.06 10.98
C GLU A 43 22.25 -28.58 10.13
N CYS A 44 22.94 -27.70 9.39
CA CYS A 44 24.04 -28.08 8.51
C CYS A 44 25.44 -27.86 9.13
N GLY A 45 25.52 -27.45 10.40
CA GLY A 45 26.79 -27.16 11.07
C GLY A 45 27.58 -26.01 10.44
N ILE A 46 26.88 -25.04 9.84
CA ILE A 46 27.50 -23.85 9.26
C ILE A 46 27.93 -22.91 10.39
N PRO A 47 29.17 -22.39 10.37
CA PRO A 47 29.60 -21.37 11.32
C PRO A 47 28.64 -20.16 11.36
N LYS A 48 28.30 -19.68 12.56
CA LYS A 48 27.29 -18.60 12.74
C LYS A 48 27.66 -17.29 12.05
N ASP A 49 28.94 -16.98 11.96
CA ASP A 49 29.47 -15.82 11.21
C ASP A 49 29.19 -15.93 9.70
N ARG A 50 28.96 -17.14 9.18
CA ARG A 50 28.60 -17.38 7.78
C ARG A 50 27.09 -17.42 7.53
N ALA A 51 26.25 -17.41 8.57
CA ALA A 51 24.79 -17.39 8.41
C ALA A 51 24.31 -16.16 7.63
N ILE A 52 25.07 -15.05 7.65
CA ILE A 52 24.77 -13.84 6.88
C ILE A 52 24.81 -14.07 5.35
N TYR A 53 25.66 -14.98 4.87
CA TYR A 53 25.73 -15.30 3.44
C TYR A 53 24.54 -16.15 3.00
N VAL A 54 24.12 -17.09 3.87
CA VAL A 54 22.90 -17.88 3.68
C VAL A 54 21.68 -16.95 3.67
N TRP A 55 21.61 -16.04 4.65
CA TRP A 55 20.57 -15.02 4.73
C TRP A 55 20.46 -14.21 3.44
N GLY A 56 21.58 -13.71 2.91
CA GLY A 56 21.58 -12.93 1.67
C GLY A 56 20.96 -13.71 0.50
N LYS A 57 21.29 -15.01 0.37
CA LYS A 57 20.72 -15.87 -0.68
C LYS A 57 19.24 -16.17 -0.49
N VAL A 58 18.82 -16.42 0.75
CA VAL A 58 17.39 -16.64 1.07
C VAL A 58 16.60 -15.35 0.84
N PHE A 59 17.13 -14.20 1.27
CA PHE A 59 16.50 -12.90 1.07
C PHE A 59 16.35 -12.58 -0.42
N GLU A 60 17.41 -12.72 -1.23
CA GLU A 60 17.36 -12.56 -2.68
C GLU A 60 16.26 -13.43 -3.33
N THR A 61 16.07 -14.65 -2.81
CA THR A 61 15.07 -15.61 -3.32
C THR A 61 13.65 -15.20 -2.97
N PHE A 62 13.41 -14.68 -1.76
CA PHE A 62 12.08 -14.27 -1.31
C PHE A 62 11.72 -12.83 -1.69
N SER A 63 12.72 -11.97 -1.87
CA SER A 63 12.50 -10.55 -2.16
C SER A 63 11.95 -10.37 -3.56
N SER A 64 10.71 -9.90 -3.65
CA SER A 64 10.14 -9.45 -4.92
C SER A 64 10.82 -8.16 -5.38
N PRO A 65 11.13 -7.98 -6.68
CA PRO A 65 11.52 -6.69 -7.23
C PRO A 65 10.54 -5.56 -6.89
N LEU A 66 11.05 -4.38 -6.57
CA LEU A 66 10.24 -3.22 -6.16
C LEU A 66 9.14 -2.87 -7.17
N ARG A 67 9.41 -3.06 -8.47
CA ARG A 67 8.43 -2.85 -9.54
C ARG A 67 7.20 -3.75 -9.44
N TYR A 68 7.36 -4.99 -9.00
CA TYR A 68 6.23 -5.90 -8.81
C TYR A 68 5.42 -5.54 -7.57
N LEU A 69 6.09 -5.08 -6.50
CA LEU A 69 5.39 -4.53 -5.33
C LEU A 69 4.59 -3.28 -5.68
N TYR A 70 5.07 -2.44 -6.60
CA TYR A 70 4.30 -1.29 -7.07
C TYR A 70 3.05 -1.71 -7.86
N ASN A 71 3.18 -2.72 -8.74
CA ASN A 71 2.02 -3.27 -9.44
C ASN A 71 1.01 -3.92 -8.49
N GLU A 72 1.47 -4.56 -7.42
CA GLU A 72 0.62 -5.12 -6.37
C GLU A 72 -0.06 -3.99 -5.58
N TRP A 73 0.69 -2.94 -5.22
CA TRP A 73 0.16 -1.75 -4.58
C TRP A 73 -1.01 -1.17 -5.36
N ASP A 74 -0.91 -1.04 -6.68
CA ASP A 74 -2.01 -0.56 -7.53
C ASP A 74 -3.30 -1.40 -7.45
N LEU A 75 -3.19 -2.66 -7.02
CA LEU A 75 -4.32 -3.59 -6.89
C LEU A 75 -4.88 -3.69 -5.47
N LEU A 76 -4.18 -3.15 -4.47
CA LEU A 76 -4.62 -3.18 -3.09
C LEU A 76 -5.85 -2.26 -2.89
N PRO A 77 -6.81 -2.69 -2.06
CA PRO A 77 -7.98 -1.89 -1.78
C PRO A 77 -7.62 -0.65 -0.92
N PRO A 78 -8.34 0.48 -1.05
CA PRO A 78 -7.96 1.75 -0.43
C PRO A 78 -7.84 1.69 1.10
N ASP A 79 -8.75 0.97 1.76
CA ASP A 79 -8.78 0.72 3.21
C ASP A 79 -7.48 0.06 3.72
N TYR A 80 -6.88 -0.81 2.91
CA TYR A 80 -5.59 -1.41 3.25
C TYR A 80 -4.44 -0.42 3.07
N LYS A 81 -4.50 0.44 2.05
CA LYS A 81 -3.47 1.45 1.76
C LYS A 81 -3.39 2.53 2.83
N GLU A 82 -4.51 2.87 3.47
CA GLU A 82 -4.58 3.86 4.55
C GLU A 82 -3.59 3.60 5.70
N LYS A 83 -3.22 2.34 5.95
CA LYS A 83 -2.24 1.94 6.97
C LYS A 83 -0.83 2.46 6.72
N PHE A 84 -0.53 2.81 5.46
CA PHE A 84 0.79 3.24 5.01
C PHE A 84 0.82 4.73 4.64
N MET A 85 -0.32 5.41 4.68
CA MET A 85 -0.47 6.85 4.46
C MET A 85 -0.16 7.62 5.74
N SER A 86 0.51 8.78 5.64
CA SER A 86 0.62 9.72 6.75
C SER A 86 -0.70 10.47 6.96
N GLU A 87 -0.94 11.02 8.14
CA GLU A 87 -2.16 11.80 8.43
C GLU A 87 -2.28 13.04 7.53
N GLU A 88 -1.17 13.75 7.28
CA GLU A 88 -1.12 14.86 6.30
C GLU A 88 -1.56 14.42 4.89
N LEU A 89 -1.24 13.18 4.53
CA LEU A 89 -1.60 12.60 3.24
C LEU A 89 -3.10 12.34 3.10
N LYS A 90 -3.70 11.85 4.18
CA LYS A 90 -5.13 11.55 4.24
C LYS A 90 -5.93 12.84 4.04
N GLU A 91 -5.50 13.92 4.68
CA GLU A 91 -6.11 15.25 4.52
C GLU A 91 -5.98 15.79 3.09
N GLU A 92 -4.83 15.62 2.42
CA GLU A 92 -4.64 16.03 1.03
C GLU A 92 -5.54 15.25 0.06
N ILE A 93 -5.65 13.93 0.26
CA ILE A 93 -6.52 13.07 -0.55
C ILE A 93 -7.98 13.43 -0.34
N GLU A 94 -8.40 13.68 0.91
CA GLU A 94 -9.76 14.08 1.23
C GLU A 94 -10.11 15.44 0.63
N LYS A 95 -9.22 16.44 0.71
CA LYS A 95 -9.39 17.73 0.03
C LYS A 95 -9.48 17.58 -1.48
N ALA A 96 -8.59 16.79 -2.10
CA ALA A 96 -8.63 16.54 -3.53
C ALA A 96 -9.94 15.84 -3.95
N ALA A 97 -10.41 14.87 -3.16
CA ALA A 97 -11.69 14.20 -3.39
C ALA A 97 -12.86 15.18 -3.27
N GLN A 98 -12.88 16.03 -2.23
CA GLN A 98 -13.90 17.08 -2.05
C GLN A 98 -13.89 18.10 -3.21
N GLU A 99 -12.73 18.50 -3.70
CA GLU A 99 -12.61 19.39 -4.87
C GLU A 99 -13.10 18.72 -6.16
N ILE A 100 -12.80 17.44 -6.36
CA ILE A 100 -13.29 16.69 -7.53
C ILE A 100 -14.81 16.53 -7.46
N ILE A 101 -15.35 16.18 -6.29
CA ILE A 101 -16.79 16.09 -6.04
C ILE A 101 -17.45 17.45 -6.28
N ALA A 102 -16.89 18.54 -5.75
CA ALA A 102 -17.40 19.89 -5.97
C ALA A 102 -17.35 20.34 -7.44
N LYS A 103 -16.38 19.83 -8.22
CA LYS A 103 -16.25 20.11 -9.66
C LYS A 103 -17.15 19.24 -10.55
N HIS A 104 -17.47 18.01 -10.15
CA HIS A 104 -18.22 17.04 -10.98
C HIS A 104 -19.68 16.85 -10.54
N VAL A 105 -19.96 17.03 -9.26
CA VAL A 105 -21.28 16.97 -8.66
C VAL A 105 -21.58 18.40 -8.25
N GLY A 106 -22.32 19.13 -9.09
CA GLY A 106 -22.92 20.41 -8.67
C GLY A 106 -23.66 20.23 -7.34
N PRO A 107 -23.87 21.31 -6.56
CA PRO A 107 -24.25 21.24 -5.14
C PRO A 107 -25.37 20.23 -4.97
N LEU A 108 -25.07 19.11 -4.29
CA LEU A 108 -26.08 18.14 -3.89
C LEU A 108 -27.13 18.93 -3.12
N GLU A 109 -28.28 19.11 -3.75
CA GLU A 109 -29.42 19.75 -3.13
C GLU A 109 -29.64 19.08 -1.78
N ALA A 110 -29.60 19.92 -0.74
CA ALA A 110 -30.08 19.61 0.58
C ALA A 110 -31.58 19.27 0.47
N THR A 111 -31.88 18.05 0.02
CA THR A 111 -33.22 17.50 0.02
C THR A 111 -33.42 16.90 1.40
N SER A 112 -33.69 17.78 2.36
CA SER A 112 -34.17 17.40 3.68
C SER A 112 -35.11 18.49 4.17
N ARG A 113 -36.37 18.09 4.40
CA ARG A 113 -37.54 18.83 4.93
C ARG A 113 -38.34 19.53 3.83
N GLU A 114 -39.63 19.29 3.61
CA GLU A 114 -40.71 18.61 4.33
C GLU A 114 -41.81 18.26 3.30
N GLN A 115 -42.31 17.03 3.31
CA GLN A 115 -43.67 16.73 2.85
C GLN A 115 -44.36 15.98 3.99
N PRO A 116 -45.44 16.52 4.58
CA PRO A 116 -46.48 15.68 5.17
C PRO A 116 -47.48 15.25 4.08
N PRO A 117 -48.10 14.07 4.22
CA PRO A 117 -48.89 13.42 3.19
C PRO A 117 -50.26 14.09 2.97
N GLU A 118 -50.80 13.85 1.79
CA GLU A 118 -52.18 14.14 1.37
C GLU A 118 -53.21 13.59 2.37
N GLU A 119 -54.24 14.39 2.67
CA GLU A 119 -55.57 13.84 2.97
C GLU A 119 -56.60 14.48 2.05
N THR A 120 -57.16 13.61 1.21
CA THR A 120 -58.36 13.75 0.41
C THR A 120 -59.59 14.10 1.24
N SER A 121 -60.40 15.06 0.79
CA SER A 121 -61.88 15.02 0.78
C SER A 121 -62.44 16.16 -0.06
#